data_AF-A0A1C3JTT4-F1
#
_entry.id   AF-A0A1C3JTT4-F1
#
_cell.length_a   1.000
_cell.length_b   1.000
_cell.length_c   1.000
_cell.angle_alpha   90.00
_cell.angle_beta   90.00
_cell.angle_gamma   90.00
#
_symmetry.space_group_name_H-M   'P 1'
#
loop_
_entity.id
_entity.type
_entity.pdbx_description
1 polymer ?
#
loop_
_entity_poly.entity_id
_entity_poly.type
_entity_poly.pdbx_seq_one_letter_code
_entity_poly.pdbx_strand_id
1 'polypeptide(L)'
;MRLIFSIQKQKLIITTPAWAAVLNATSGRDKCMNNSSEECLSQSWHGPIPIGEYFINPRELSDPNIFGDILRNFRPDSPGDWGSFRIRIHAKEDTETHGRDNFFLHGGSVEGSAGCIDVGGGLFGSQHLNNLLTAIRMSKHAIDLEVISE
;
A
#
# COMPACT_ATOMS: atom_id res chain seq x y z
N MET A 1 15.11 2.00 -6.44
CA MET A 1 14.15 2.64 -5.52
C MET A 1 13.84 1.63 -4.43
N ARG A 2 13.60 2.09 -3.21
CA ARG A 2 13.20 1.26 -2.07
C ARG A 2 12.05 1.95 -1.35
N LEU A 3 11.13 1.13 -0.84
CA LEU A 3 10.02 1.55 0.01
C LEU A 3 10.19 0.96 1.40
N ILE A 4 9.89 1.75 2.43
CA ILE A 4 9.79 1.29 3.81
C ILE A 4 8.46 1.79 4.37
N PHE A 5 7.58 0.88 4.76
CA PHE A 5 6.35 1.20 5.44
C PHE A 5 6.48 0.93 6.94
N SER A 6 6.32 2.00 7.72
CA SER A 6 6.26 1.96 9.17
C SER A 6 4.81 1.93 9.62
N ILE A 7 4.40 0.81 10.22
CA ILE A 7 3.02 0.62 10.70
C ILE A 7 2.70 1.66 11.78
N GLN A 8 3.51 1.76 12.83
CA GLN A 8 3.20 2.61 13.99
C GLN A 8 3.42 4.10 13.71
N LYS A 9 4.43 4.48 12.90
CA LYS A 9 4.61 5.90 12.51
C LYS A 9 3.63 6.33 11.43
N GLN A 10 2.95 5.39 10.78
CA GLN A 10 1.97 5.65 9.72
C GLN A 10 2.63 6.36 8.53
N LYS A 11 3.83 5.90 8.15
CA LYS A 11 4.64 6.52 7.10
C LYS A 11 5.09 5.51 6.07
N LEU A 12 4.99 5.89 4.80
CA LEU A 12 5.71 5.26 3.70
C LEU A 12 6.91 6.14 3.33
N ILE A 13 8.10 5.63 3.56
CA ILE A 13 9.36 6.27 3.20
C ILE A 13 9.75 5.78 1.80
N ILE A 14 10.04 6.72 0.93
CA ILE A 14 10.43 6.47 -0.46
C ILE A 14 11.87 6.94 -0.64
N THR A 15 12.73 6.03 -1.06
CA THR A 15 14.14 6.34 -1.32
C THR A 15 14.50 6.00 -2.77
N THR A 16 14.99 6.99 -3.50
CA THR A 16 15.56 6.84 -4.84
C THR A 16 17.01 7.34 -4.84
N PRO A 17 17.81 7.05 -5.88
CA PRO A 17 19.16 7.63 -5.98
C PRO A 17 19.19 9.16 -6.04
N ALA A 18 18.10 9.80 -6.47
CA ALA A 18 18.06 11.25 -6.72
C ALA A 18 17.33 12.03 -5.62
N TRP A 19 16.41 11.39 -4.89
CA TRP A 19 15.57 12.05 -3.89
C TRP A 19 14.98 11.05 -2.90
N ALA A 20 14.56 11.58 -1.74
CA ALA A 20 13.76 10.86 -0.75
C ALA A 20 12.49 11.66 -0.41
N ALA A 21 11.40 10.95 -0.08
CA ALA A 21 10.16 11.56 0.38
C ALA A 21 9.50 10.68 1.43
N VAL A 22 8.57 11.28 2.17
CA VAL A 22 7.77 10.59 3.18
C VAL A 22 6.31 10.89 2.93
N LEU A 23 5.49 9.86 2.81
CA LEU A 23 4.04 9.95 2.70
C LEU A 23 3.39 9.45 3.98
N ASN A 24 2.20 9.95 4.30
CA ASN A 24 1.33 9.28 5.25
C ASN A 24 0.89 7.94 4.64
N ALA A 25 0.84 6.91 5.47
CA ALA A 25 0.37 5.60 5.05
C ALA A 25 -0.27 4.88 6.24
N THR A 26 -1.33 4.12 5.99
CA THR A 26 -2.04 3.36 7.03
C THR A 26 -2.31 1.92 6.58
N SER A 27 -2.50 1.03 7.55
CA SER A 27 -2.80 -0.38 7.31
C SER A 27 -3.57 -0.97 8.49
N GLY A 28 -4.43 -1.93 8.23
CA GLY A 28 -5.34 -2.50 9.24
C GLY A 28 -6.62 -1.67 9.38
N ARG A 29 -7.57 -2.19 10.14
CA ARG A 29 -8.87 -1.56 10.40
C ARG A 29 -9.24 -1.65 11.87
N ASP A 30 -10.16 -0.79 12.28
CA ASP A 30 -10.73 -0.78 13.64
C ASP A 30 -9.64 -0.78 14.72
N LYS A 31 -9.76 -1.66 15.72
CA LYS A 31 -8.78 -1.83 16.81
C LYS A 31 -7.36 -2.23 16.34
N CYS A 32 -7.24 -2.73 15.12
CA CYS A 32 -5.96 -3.18 14.54
C CYS A 32 -5.37 -2.18 13.54
N MET A 33 -6.01 -1.03 13.32
CA MET A 33 -5.43 0.00 12.45
C MET A 33 -4.11 0.50 13.02
N ASN A 34 -3.05 0.39 12.22
CA ASN A 34 -1.69 0.78 12.54
C ASN A 34 -1.13 0.10 13.82
N ASN A 35 -1.64 -1.09 14.14
CA ASN A 35 -1.25 -1.86 15.32
C ASN A 35 -0.44 -3.09 14.91
N SER A 36 0.85 -3.08 15.23
CA SER A 36 1.80 -4.15 14.90
C SER A 36 1.91 -5.25 15.96
N SER A 37 0.93 -5.39 16.86
CA SER A 37 0.89 -6.52 17.78
C SER A 37 0.71 -7.84 17.00
N GLU A 38 1.26 -8.94 17.53
CA GLU A 38 1.12 -10.27 16.92
C GLU A 38 -0.35 -10.67 16.71
N GLU A 39 -1.23 -10.29 17.66
CA GLU A 39 -2.67 -10.50 17.54
C GLU A 39 -3.24 -9.79 16.30
N CYS A 40 -2.82 -8.55 16.04
CA CYS A 40 -3.28 -7.81 14.88
C CYS A 40 -2.60 -8.26 13.58
N LEU A 41 -1.31 -8.60 13.59
CA LEU A 41 -0.59 -9.07 12.39
C LEU A 41 -1.17 -10.38 11.83
N SER A 42 -1.65 -11.26 12.71
CA SER A 42 -2.28 -12.53 12.33
C SER A 42 -3.78 -12.42 11.98
N GLN A 43 -4.44 -11.30 12.30
CA GLN A 43 -5.88 -11.13 12.07
C GLN A 43 -6.21 -10.93 10.58
N SER A 44 -6.81 -11.96 9.98
CA SER A 44 -7.37 -11.87 8.64
C SER A 44 -8.45 -10.80 8.54
N TRP A 45 -8.48 -10.07 7.42
CA TRP A 45 -9.46 -9.02 7.10
C TRP A 45 -9.50 -7.78 8.01
N HIS A 46 -8.75 -7.75 9.11
CA HIS A 46 -8.68 -6.63 10.05
C HIS A 46 -7.26 -6.12 10.31
N GLY A 47 -6.27 -7.02 10.32
CA GLY A 47 -4.88 -6.71 10.65
C GLY A 47 -4.19 -5.83 9.60
N PRO A 48 -3.13 -5.10 9.98
CA PRO A 48 -2.25 -4.47 9.01
C PRO A 48 -1.54 -5.53 8.16
N ILE A 49 -0.85 -5.09 7.11
CA ILE A 49 0.08 -5.96 6.37
C ILE A 49 1.10 -6.54 7.37
N PRO A 50 1.38 -7.86 7.34
CA PRO A 50 2.38 -8.45 8.23
C PRO A 50 3.76 -7.80 8.06
N ILE A 51 4.56 -7.83 9.13
CA ILE A 51 5.94 -7.33 9.12
C ILE A 51 6.79 -8.28 8.27
N GLY A 52 7.68 -7.73 7.44
CA GLY A 52 8.58 -8.53 6.65
C GLY A 52 9.03 -7.87 5.35
N GLU A 53 9.57 -8.69 4.46
CA GLU A 53 10.09 -8.24 3.18
C GLU A 53 9.14 -8.56 2.04
N TYR A 54 8.86 -7.55 1.24
CA TYR A 54 7.96 -7.61 0.12
C TYR A 54 8.60 -7.00 -1.11
N PHE A 55 7.91 -7.13 -2.24
CA PHE A 55 8.20 -6.36 -3.42
C PHE A 55 6.92 -5.98 -4.15
N ILE A 56 7.02 -4.92 -4.95
CA ILE A 56 6.00 -4.54 -5.93
C ILE A 56 6.61 -4.61 -7.33
N ASN A 57 5.83 -5.09 -8.30
CA ASN A 57 6.25 -5.10 -9.70
C ASN A 57 5.65 -3.89 -10.43
N PRO A 58 6.46 -2.94 -10.94
CA PRO A 58 5.97 -1.78 -11.68
C PRO A 58 4.99 -2.10 -12.82
N ARG A 59 5.08 -3.30 -13.41
CA ARG A 59 4.18 -3.74 -14.49
C ARG A 59 2.75 -4.05 -14.03
N GLU A 60 2.54 -4.21 -12.72
CA GLU A 60 1.22 -4.46 -12.12
C GLU A 60 0.54 -3.18 -11.63
N LEU A 61 1.14 -2.02 -11.89
CA LEU A 61 0.55 -0.73 -11.55
C LEU A 61 -0.74 -0.52 -12.36
N SER A 62 -1.85 -0.36 -11.64
CA SER A 62 -3.14 0.06 -12.20
C SER A 62 -3.41 1.50 -11.79
N ASP A 63 -3.24 2.44 -12.71
CA ASP A 63 -3.52 3.88 -12.55
C ASP A 63 -4.25 4.39 -13.82
N PRO A 64 -5.58 4.17 -13.92
CA PRO A 64 -6.39 4.57 -15.06
C PRO A 64 -6.70 6.08 -15.02
N ASN A 65 -7.56 6.54 -15.93
CA ASN A 65 -8.08 7.90 -15.91
C ASN A 65 -9.24 8.06 -14.90
N ILE A 66 -9.71 9.30 -14.75
CA ILE A 66 -10.80 9.70 -13.84
C ILE A 66 -12.05 8.80 -13.97
N PHE A 67 -12.45 8.43 -15.19
CA PHE A 67 -13.59 7.52 -15.39
C PHE A 67 -13.29 6.12 -14.85
N GLY A 68 -12.07 5.63 -15.05
CA GLY A 68 -11.60 4.37 -14.47
C GLY A 68 -11.48 4.41 -12.94
N ASP A 69 -11.15 5.56 -12.36
CA ASP A 69 -11.13 5.76 -10.90
C ASP A 69 -12.52 5.63 -10.31
N ILE A 70 -13.49 6.33 -10.90
CA ILE A 70 -14.91 6.22 -10.51
C ILE A 70 -15.36 4.76 -10.63
N LEU A 71 -15.12 4.13 -11.77
CA LEU A 71 -15.56 2.76 -11.99
C LEU A 71 -14.96 1.79 -10.97
N ARG A 72 -13.68 1.96 -10.59
CA ARG A 72 -13.00 1.07 -9.64
C ARG A 72 -13.54 1.19 -8.22
N ASN A 73 -13.80 2.41 -7.76
CA ASN A 73 -14.22 2.66 -6.39
C ASN A 73 -15.69 2.33 -6.18
N PHE A 74 -16.52 2.43 -7.22
CA PHE A 74 -17.97 2.19 -7.17
C PHE A 74 -18.40 0.91 -7.89
N ARG A 75 -17.51 -0.08 -8.04
CA ARG A 75 -17.87 -1.38 -8.62
C ARG A 75 -18.97 -2.06 -7.79
N PRO A 76 -20.12 -2.43 -8.39
CA PRO A 76 -21.20 -3.09 -7.64
C PRO A 76 -20.80 -4.43 -7.04
N ASP A 77 -19.88 -5.15 -7.69
CA ASP A 77 -19.40 -6.47 -7.34
C ASP A 77 -18.26 -6.46 -6.30
N SER A 78 -17.58 -5.33 -6.13
CA SER A 78 -16.47 -5.18 -5.18
C SER A 78 -16.24 -3.71 -4.82
N PRO A 79 -17.21 -3.05 -4.16
CA PRO A 79 -17.05 -1.65 -3.75
C PRO A 79 -15.90 -1.57 -2.75
N GLY A 80 -15.03 -0.59 -2.93
CA GLY A 80 -13.84 -0.46 -2.09
C GLY A 80 -13.14 0.86 -2.34
N ASP A 81 -12.47 1.35 -1.30
CA ASP A 81 -11.71 2.59 -1.36
C ASP A 81 -10.31 2.31 -1.93
N TRP A 82 -10.24 2.24 -3.25
CA TRP A 82 -9.04 1.90 -4.01
C TRP A 82 -8.32 3.14 -4.57
N GLY A 83 -8.88 4.34 -4.37
CA GLY A 83 -8.33 5.61 -4.82
C GLY A 83 -8.07 5.69 -6.32
N SER A 84 -7.07 6.48 -6.72
CA SER A 84 -6.68 6.65 -8.13
C SER A 84 -5.79 5.53 -8.65
N PHE A 85 -5.07 4.80 -7.78
CA PHE A 85 -4.22 3.69 -8.20
C PHE A 85 -4.24 2.51 -7.24
N ARG A 86 -3.83 1.34 -7.74
CA ARG A 86 -3.40 0.20 -6.90
C ARG A 86 -2.26 -0.56 -7.56
N ILE A 87 -1.43 -1.21 -6.75
CA ILE A 87 -0.38 -2.12 -7.20
C ILE A 87 -0.28 -3.29 -6.22
N ARG A 88 -0.10 -4.51 -6.74
CA ARG A 88 -0.02 -5.72 -5.91
C ARG A 88 1.30 -5.74 -5.13
N ILE A 89 1.22 -6.14 -3.87
CA ILE A 89 2.37 -6.40 -3.00
C ILE A 89 2.53 -7.92 -2.90
N HIS A 90 3.76 -8.39 -3.11
CA HIS A 90 4.11 -9.80 -3.04
C HIS A 90 5.07 -10.04 -1.89
N ALA A 91 4.75 -11.01 -1.02
CA ALA A 91 5.65 -11.46 0.03
C ALA A 91 6.88 -12.15 -0.58
N LYS A 92 8.05 -11.89 -0.01
CA LYS A 92 9.24 -12.72 -0.29
C LYS A 92 9.14 -14.04 0.50
N GLU A 93 9.96 -15.02 0.08
CA GLU A 93 9.91 -16.39 0.58
C GLU A 93 9.97 -16.50 2.12
N ASP A 94 10.77 -15.66 2.78
CA ASP A 94 10.96 -15.70 4.24
C ASP A 94 9.97 -14.82 5.04
N THR A 95 8.94 -14.26 4.39
CA THR A 95 7.96 -13.41 5.07
C THR A 95 6.78 -14.20 5.60
N GLU A 96 6.63 -14.24 6.92
CA GLU A 96 5.47 -14.84 7.58
C GLU A 96 4.23 -13.97 7.33
N THR A 97 3.25 -14.54 6.64
CA THR A 97 2.02 -13.85 6.27
C THR A 97 0.82 -14.30 7.09
N HIS A 98 0.99 -15.30 7.96
CA HIS A 98 -0.07 -15.98 8.70
C HIS A 98 -1.15 -16.55 7.77
N GLY A 99 -0.75 -17.00 6.58
CA GLY A 99 -1.65 -17.50 5.53
C GLY A 99 -2.48 -16.43 4.81
N ARG A 100 -2.16 -15.15 5.01
CA ARG A 100 -2.84 -14.01 4.38
C ARG A 100 -2.15 -13.62 3.07
N ASP A 101 -2.93 -13.14 2.11
CA ASP A 101 -2.43 -12.74 0.81
C ASP A 101 -3.22 -11.56 0.22
N ASN A 102 -3.05 -11.30 -1.08
CA ASN A 102 -3.79 -10.27 -1.83
C ASN A 102 -3.63 -8.86 -1.25
N PHE A 103 -2.41 -8.53 -0.84
CA PHE A 103 -2.04 -7.20 -0.37
C PHE A 103 -1.81 -6.23 -1.54
N PHE A 104 -2.17 -4.97 -1.33
CA PHE A 104 -1.99 -3.90 -2.31
C PHE A 104 -1.41 -2.64 -1.65
N LEU A 105 -0.64 -1.87 -2.42
CA LEU A 105 -0.41 -0.46 -2.15
C LEU A 105 -1.40 0.33 -3.00
N HIS A 106 -2.21 1.17 -2.37
CA HIS A 106 -3.25 1.93 -3.06
C HIS A 106 -3.41 3.33 -2.47
N GLY A 107 -4.09 4.20 -3.21
CA GLY A 107 -4.63 5.43 -2.65
C GLY A 107 -6.02 5.20 -2.07
N GLY A 108 -6.61 6.22 -1.48
CA GLY A 108 -7.91 6.09 -0.84
C GLY A 108 -8.38 7.39 -0.23
N SER A 109 -9.67 7.46 0.06
CA SER A 109 -10.34 8.56 0.76
C SER A 109 -10.53 8.28 2.26
N VAL A 110 -10.35 7.03 2.69
CA VAL A 110 -10.60 6.50 4.03
C VAL A 110 -9.33 5.82 4.52
N GLU A 111 -8.89 6.19 5.71
CA GLU A 111 -7.72 5.56 6.32
C GLU A 111 -7.97 4.09 6.67
N GLY A 112 -6.94 3.28 6.54
CA GLY A 112 -6.95 1.87 6.90
C GLY A 112 -7.43 0.94 5.79
N SER A 113 -7.01 -0.31 5.88
CA SER A 113 -7.36 -1.35 4.90
C SER A 113 -7.14 -2.74 5.50
N ALA A 114 -7.76 -3.76 4.92
CA ALA A 114 -7.69 -5.14 5.41
C ALA A 114 -6.34 -5.82 5.08
N GLY A 115 -5.23 -5.23 5.50
CA GLY A 115 -3.87 -5.69 5.24
C GLY A 115 -3.20 -5.06 4.01
N CYS A 116 -3.80 -4.05 3.39
CA CYS A 116 -3.15 -3.28 2.32
C CYS A 116 -2.38 -2.09 2.94
N ILE A 117 -1.65 -1.34 2.13
CA ILE A 117 -1.04 -0.07 2.52
C ILE A 117 -1.80 1.03 1.78
N ASP A 118 -2.50 1.87 2.53
CA ASP A 118 -3.25 3.01 2.01
C ASP A 118 -2.41 4.29 2.19
N VAL A 119 -2.09 4.98 1.11
CA VAL A 119 -1.32 6.26 1.10
C VAL A 119 -2.18 7.50 0.90
N GLY A 120 -3.50 7.37 0.99
CA GLY A 120 -4.48 8.44 0.90
C GLY A 120 -4.60 9.03 -0.50
N GLY A 121 -4.81 10.34 -0.57
CA GLY A 121 -4.93 11.11 -1.82
C GLY A 121 -6.32 11.12 -2.45
N GLY A 122 -7.30 10.46 -1.86
CA GLY A 122 -8.68 10.46 -2.29
C GLY A 122 -8.92 9.72 -3.61
N LEU A 123 -10.11 9.94 -4.17
CA LEU A 123 -10.58 9.28 -5.39
C LEU A 123 -9.70 9.57 -6.62
N PHE A 124 -9.12 10.77 -6.72
CA PHE A 124 -8.41 11.25 -7.91
C PHE A 124 -6.91 11.46 -7.70
N GLY A 125 -6.39 11.05 -6.54
CA GLY A 125 -4.98 11.21 -6.19
C GLY A 125 -4.61 12.63 -5.77
N SER A 126 -3.32 12.83 -5.50
CA SER A 126 -2.77 14.11 -5.06
C SER A 126 -1.40 14.39 -5.69
N GLN A 127 -0.96 15.65 -5.65
CA GLN A 127 0.36 16.03 -6.15
C GLN A 127 1.50 15.21 -5.50
N HIS A 128 1.37 14.88 -4.21
CA HIS A 128 2.36 14.09 -3.49
C HIS A 128 2.40 12.63 -3.96
N LEU A 129 1.26 12.06 -4.39
CA LEU A 129 1.22 10.71 -4.97
C LEU A 129 1.84 10.65 -6.36
N ASN A 130 1.76 11.73 -7.14
CA ASN A 130 2.31 11.74 -8.51
C ASN A 130 3.81 11.42 -8.55
N ASN A 131 4.58 11.85 -7.53
CA ASN A 131 6.01 11.56 -7.45
C ASN A 131 6.27 10.07 -7.18
N LEU A 132 5.49 9.46 -6.29
CA LEU A 132 5.53 8.02 -6.03
C LEU A 132 5.19 7.23 -7.30
N LEU A 133 4.07 7.56 -7.96
CA LEU A 133 3.61 6.86 -9.17
C LEU A 133 4.60 7.01 -10.33
N THR A 134 5.19 8.19 -10.49
CA THR A 134 6.24 8.42 -11.50
C THR A 134 7.46 7.55 -11.21
N ALA A 135 7.93 7.49 -9.96
CA ALA A 135 9.07 6.66 -9.60
C ALA A 135 8.80 5.15 -9.77
N ILE A 136 7.58 4.69 -9.47
CA ILE A 136 7.15 3.32 -9.74
C ILE A 136 7.21 3.05 -11.24
N ARG A 137 6.57 3.90 -12.07
CA ARG A 137 6.56 3.74 -13.54
C ARG A 137 7.94 3.72 -14.17
N MET A 138 8.86 4.52 -13.65
CA MET A 138 10.23 4.61 -14.16
C MET A 138 11.12 3.44 -13.72
N SER A 139 10.71 2.67 -12.71
CA SER A 139 11.49 1.54 -12.22
C SER A 139 11.44 0.38 -13.21
N LYS A 140 12.62 -0.07 -13.66
CA LYS A 140 12.76 -1.19 -14.61
C LYS A 140 12.69 -2.56 -13.95
N HIS A 141 12.89 -2.62 -12.64
CA HIS A 141 12.93 -3.83 -11.83
C HIS A 141 11.88 -3.76 -10.73
N ALA A 142 11.62 -4.90 -10.09
CA ALA A 142 10.83 -4.95 -8.87
C ALA A 142 11.42 -3.98 -7.83
N ILE A 143 10.53 -3.36 -7.06
CA ILE A 143 10.89 -2.41 -6.02
C ILE A 143 10.72 -3.12 -4.69
N ASP A 144 11.80 -3.18 -3.91
CA ASP A 144 11.75 -3.71 -2.55
C ASP A 144 10.86 -2.82 -1.67
N LEU A 145 9.99 -3.48 -0.92
CA LEU A 145 9.14 -2.90 0.10
C LEU A 145 9.41 -3.64 1.41
N GLU A 146 9.87 -2.91 2.42
CA GLU A 146 10.02 -3.44 3.76
C GLU A 146 8.88 -2.93 4.63
N VAL A 147 8.24 -3.83 5.38
CA VAL A 147 7.24 -3.46 6.39
C VAL A 147 7.88 -3.63 7.76
N ILE A 148 7.87 -2.56 8.55
CA ILE A 148 8.44 -2.54 9.90
C ILE A 148 7.39 -2.05 10.91
N SER A 149 7.58 -2.45 12.17
CA SER A 149 6.73 -1.97 13.27
C SER A 149 6.91 -0.47 13.50
N GLU A 150 8.17 -0.03 13.63
CA GLU A 150 8.53 1.31 14.09
C GLU A 150 8.71 2.33 12.99
#